data_AF-A0A264Y5Y7-F1
#
_entry.id   AF-A0A264Y5Y7-F1
#
_cell.length_a   1.000
_cell.length_b   1.000
_cell.length_c   1.000
_cell.angle_alpha   90.00
_cell.angle_beta   90.00
_cell.angle_gamma   90.00
#
_symmetry.space_group_name_H-M   'P 1'
#
loop_
_entity.id
_entity.type
_entity.pdbx_description
1 polymer ?
#
loop_
_entity_poly.entity_id
_entity_poly.type
_entity_poly.pdbx_seq_one_letter_code
_entity_poly.pdbx_strand_id
1 'polypeptide(L)'
;MASVGKAAKKAPAAAKPVYYLSPEGSLFQDYDRNGQLWGASYLVVPANQWVKFEKAGTAKGPYLWHQNIFDFYGDLTSYDRTGQTGTTYRSDADDNFYLKSRFNARDAAPTIVCGTDSFTLCEDNAYWLTDNQYASKAYYTKMLAGEDQVARRIQPVAFTDSHVSLIQLGGLESNYVYGSGKLVSDGITYTSTGVYQNFPKPMAPLYVEDIFFNALSTAYSPIPAGKELKLVVRNIIEGENGQRIPGDKVIAEMTCTPDSVKDLGGVNAGDLYFNTFNLVFTQKVDGKAKGFVINEPFSVVVYGFDQEGVDVGLTGSAIPYYVQGMEPAQGTFSLGTTSAYVNLYGENNVALHATFSAMYDYCNPYIDEDGNFGIVKVDDSGNGCQAVADKQNQFGGGVLSVNSPWYDEEGNENYEISGAADWVKGINVDAQTYSDYGIVVLKFSCDPLPEGVSTRSCKLSLKGVRGSASTEDIIVFQGEDVYSAIGSVKADVKSDGKAYNVAGQRVSDNAKGLVIKNGKKFFLK
;
A
#
# COMPACT_ATOMS: atom_id res chain seq x y z
N MET A 1 9.21 -35.72 -30.66
CA MET A 1 9.98 -36.15 -29.47
C MET A 1 10.29 -34.90 -28.67
N ALA A 2 10.08 -34.98 -27.35
CA ALA A 2 10.16 -33.95 -26.31
C ALA A 2 9.34 -32.67 -26.57
N SER A 3 8.07 -32.69 -26.16
CA SER A 3 7.31 -31.46 -25.89
C SER A 3 8.07 -30.67 -24.81
N VAL A 4 8.43 -29.43 -25.13
CA VAL A 4 8.92 -28.44 -24.15
C VAL A 4 8.00 -28.52 -22.95
N GLY A 5 8.56 -28.82 -21.77
CA GLY A 5 7.81 -28.98 -20.54
C GLY A 5 7.01 -27.72 -20.33
N LYS A 6 5.68 -27.79 -20.53
CA LYS A 6 4.77 -26.75 -20.05
C LYS A 6 5.00 -26.73 -18.55
N ALA A 7 5.75 -25.74 -18.04
CA ALA A 7 5.65 -25.37 -16.64
C ALA A 7 4.17 -25.38 -16.30
N ALA A 8 3.77 -26.17 -15.29
CA ALA A 8 2.36 -26.39 -15.00
C ALA A 8 1.70 -25.03 -14.93
N LYS A 9 0.76 -24.77 -15.86
CA LYS A 9 -0.17 -23.65 -15.77
C LYS A 9 -0.94 -23.88 -14.48
N LYS A 10 -0.39 -23.39 -13.37
CA LYS A 10 -1.04 -23.50 -12.08
C LYS A 10 -2.21 -22.56 -12.19
N ALA A 11 -3.40 -23.13 -12.36
CA ALA A 11 -4.61 -22.33 -12.49
C ALA A 11 -4.68 -21.39 -11.28
N PRO A 12 -5.06 -20.12 -11.48
CA PRO A 12 -5.30 -19.22 -10.37
C PRO A 12 -6.29 -19.88 -9.39
N ALA A 13 -6.10 -19.65 -8.10
CA ALA A 13 -6.99 -20.19 -7.08
C ALA A 13 -8.43 -19.80 -7.43
N ALA A 14 -9.35 -20.76 -7.35
CA ALA A 14 -10.77 -20.47 -7.59
C ALA A 14 -11.27 -19.46 -6.55
N ALA A 15 -12.12 -18.54 -7.00
CA ALA A 15 -12.73 -17.56 -6.10
C ALA A 15 -13.53 -18.27 -5.00
N LYS A 16 -13.30 -17.91 -3.73
CA LYS A 16 -14.12 -18.41 -2.63
C LYS A 16 -15.55 -17.86 -2.73
N PRO A 17 -16.56 -18.53 -2.14
CA PRO A 17 -17.92 -18.00 -2.06
C PRO A 17 -18.00 -16.67 -1.28
N VAL A 18 -17.11 -16.47 -0.32
CA VAL A 18 -16.96 -15.25 0.50
C VAL A 18 -15.54 -14.76 0.36
N TYR A 19 -15.35 -13.51 -0.06
CA TYR A 19 -14.06 -12.82 -0.01
C TYR A 19 -14.27 -11.30 -0.02
N TYR A 20 -13.18 -10.57 -0.01
CA TYR A 20 -13.19 -9.15 -0.34
C TYR A 20 -12.04 -8.84 -1.28
N LEU A 21 -12.20 -7.77 -2.06
CA LEU A 21 -11.18 -7.28 -2.96
C LEU A 21 -10.13 -6.49 -2.18
N SER A 22 -8.85 -6.66 -2.51
CA SER A 22 -7.78 -5.84 -1.95
C SER A 22 -8.07 -4.36 -2.23
N PRO A 23 -7.82 -3.45 -1.29
CA PRO A 23 -8.01 -2.03 -1.53
C PRO A 23 -7.22 -1.57 -2.76
N GLU A 24 -7.85 -0.79 -3.64
CA GLU A 24 -7.21 -0.33 -4.87
C GLU A 24 -5.93 0.44 -4.58
N GLY A 25 -4.87 0.11 -5.30
CA GLY A 25 -3.58 0.77 -5.16
C GLY A 25 -2.85 0.47 -3.85
N SER A 26 -3.34 -0.44 -3.00
CA SER A 26 -2.60 -0.93 -1.82
C SER A 26 -1.44 -1.84 -2.21
N LEU A 27 -0.49 -2.00 -1.28
CA LEU A 27 0.71 -2.80 -1.47
C LEU A 27 0.82 -3.87 -0.38
N PHE A 28 1.61 -4.90 -0.64
CA PHE A 28 1.98 -5.92 0.33
C PHE A 28 3.43 -5.73 0.72
N GLN A 29 3.76 -6.01 1.99
CA GLN A 29 5.14 -6.13 2.41
C GLN A 29 5.80 -7.33 1.73
N ASP A 30 7.03 -7.15 1.24
CA ASP A 30 7.72 -8.12 0.40
C ASP A 30 9.17 -8.40 0.87
N TYR A 31 9.88 -9.30 0.17
CA TYR A 31 11.29 -9.64 0.41
C TYR A 31 12.16 -8.39 0.28
N ASP A 32 13.10 -8.19 1.19
CA ASP A 32 14.11 -7.15 1.03
C ASP A 32 15.12 -7.49 -0.09
N ARG A 33 15.97 -6.52 -0.42
CA ARG A 33 17.02 -6.67 -1.44
C ARG A 33 18.03 -7.80 -1.16
N ASN A 34 18.11 -8.28 0.09
CA ASN A 34 18.97 -9.40 0.48
C ASN A 34 18.20 -10.74 0.49
N GLY A 35 16.97 -10.76 -0.03
CA GLY A 35 16.13 -11.95 -0.10
C GLY A 35 15.51 -12.34 1.24
N GLN A 36 15.43 -11.42 2.20
CA GLN A 36 14.84 -11.68 3.52
C GLN A 36 13.41 -11.17 3.59
N LEU A 37 12.49 -12.06 3.95
CA LEU A 37 11.10 -11.73 4.25
C LEU A 37 10.81 -12.02 5.72
N TRP A 38 10.14 -11.06 6.37
CA TRP A 38 9.96 -11.06 7.80
C TRP A 38 8.47 -11.11 8.17
N GLY A 39 8.07 -12.12 8.96
CA GLY A 39 6.78 -12.14 9.64
C GLY A 39 5.58 -12.54 8.79
N ALA A 40 4.39 -12.11 9.23
CA ALA A 40 3.13 -12.30 8.53
C ALA A 40 3.00 -11.33 7.34
N SER A 41 2.09 -11.64 6.42
CA SER A 41 1.75 -10.72 5.33
C SER A 41 1.05 -9.49 5.90
N TYR A 42 1.63 -8.31 5.62
CA TYR A 42 1.06 -7.01 5.98
C TYR A 42 0.57 -6.29 4.74
N LEU A 43 -0.60 -5.66 4.86
CA LEU A 43 -1.06 -4.68 3.89
C LEU A 43 -0.44 -3.32 4.22
N VAL A 44 0.26 -2.74 3.26
CA VAL A 44 0.82 -1.40 3.35
C VAL A 44 -0.15 -0.40 2.73
N VAL A 45 -0.54 0.60 3.51
CA VAL A 45 -1.54 1.63 3.18
C VAL A 45 -1.16 2.96 3.81
N PRO A 46 -1.59 4.12 3.28
CA PRO A 46 -1.31 5.41 3.91
C PRO A 46 -1.90 5.50 5.33
N ALA A 47 -1.12 6.00 6.29
CA ALA A 47 -1.56 6.09 7.68
C ALA A 47 -2.68 7.13 7.86
N ASN A 48 -3.57 6.86 8.81
CA ASN A 48 -4.73 7.69 9.17
C ASN A 48 -5.66 8.03 7.98
N GLN A 49 -5.72 7.17 6.97
CA GLN A 49 -6.70 7.27 5.88
C GLN A 49 -7.68 6.10 5.92
N TRP A 50 -8.93 6.35 5.51
CA TRP A 50 -9.95 5.31 5.41
C TRP A 50 -9.66 4.41 4.22
N VAL A 51 -9.33 3.16 4.51
CA VAL A 51 -9.12 2.10 3.53
C VAL A 51 -10.38 1.28 3.41
N LYS A 52 -10.91 1.14 2.18
CA LYS A 52 -12.13 0.36 1.89
C LYS A 52 -11.75 -1.07 1.49
N PHE A 53 -12.38 -2.03 2.15
CA PHE A 53 -12.38 -3.44 1.82
C PHE A 53 -13.75 -3.81 1.24
N GLU A 54 -13.78 -4.01 -0.08
CA GLU A 54 -15.03 -4.24 -0.80
C GLU A 54 -15.40 -5.72 -0.77
N LYS A 55 -16.56 -6.00 -0.17
CA LYS A 55 -17.11 -7.35 -0.09
C LYS A 55 -17.38 -7.89 -1.50
N ALA A 56 -16.99 -9.14 -1.74
CA ALA A 56 -17.20 -9.82 -3.00
C ALA A 56 -17.54 -11.31 -2.81
N GLY A 57 -17.86 -11.98 -3.92
CA GLY A 57 -18.25 -13.39 -3.95
C GLY A 57 -19.74 -13.63 -4.08
N THR A 58 -20.12 -14.91 -4.02
CA THR A 58 -21.46 -15.38 -4.35
C THR A 58 -22.31 -15.77 -3.14
N ALA A 59 -21.69 -15.88 -1.96
CA ALA A 59 -22.39 -16.24 -0.73
C ALA A 59 -23.58 -15.31 -0.45
N LYS A 60 -24.59 -15.83 0.23
CA LYS A 60 -25.78 -15.08 0.64
C LYS A 60 -26.01 -15.36 2.11
N GLY A 61 -25.97 -14.32 2.93
CA GLY A 61 -26.11 -14.43 4.38
C GLY A 61 -25.64 -13.16 5.07
N PRO A 62 -25.76 -13.09 6.41
CA PRO A 62 -25.14 -12.04 7.18
C PRO A 62 -23.61 -12.15 7.05
N TYR A 63 -22.97 -11.04 6.69
CA TYR A 63 -21.52 -10.95 6.66
C TYR A 63 -21.02 -10.42 8.00
N LEU A 64 -19.99 -11.07 8.52
CA LEU A 64 -19.28 -10.64 9.72
C LEU A 64 -17.90 -10.15 9.32
N TRP A 65 -17.43 -9.11 10.00
CA TRP A 65 -16.10 -8.55 9.81
C TRP A 65 -15.31 -8.61 11.10
N HIS A 66 -14.17 -9.29 11.06
CA HIS A 66 -13.23 -9.30 12.16
C HIS A 66 -11.99 -8.48 11.80
N GLN A 67 -11.65 -7.53 12.67
CA GLN A 67 -10.42 -6.78 12.58
C GLN A 67 -9.30 -7.61 13.21
N ASN A 68 -8.28 -7.90 12.41
CA ASN A 68 -7.07 -8.56 12.86
C ASN A 68 -6.04 -7.52 13.32
N ILE A 69 -5.33 -7.81 14.41
CA ILE A 69 -4.24 -6.99 14.94
C ILE A 69 -3.15 -7.95 15.44
N PHE A 70 -1.91 -7.73 15.01
CA PHE A 70 -0.76 -8.38 15.63
C PHE A 70 -0.31 -7.55 16.82
N ASP A 71 -0.13 -8.19 17.97
CA ASP A 71 0.46 -7.51 19.12
C ASP A 71 1.98 -7.30 18.94
N PHE A 72 2.62 -6.69 19.94
CA PHE A 72 4.07 -6.44 19.93
C PHE A 72 4.92 -7.72 19.76
N TYR A 73 4.39 -8.87 20.13
CA TYR A 73 5.05 -10.16 20.06
C TYR A 73 4.77 -10.90 18.74
N GLY A 74 3.91 -10.35 17.89
CA GLY A 74 3.46 -10.95 16.64
C GLY A 74 2.29 -11.91 16.81
N ASP A 75 1.65 -11.95 17.99
CA ASP A 75 0.48 -12.79 18.24
C ASP A 75 -0.77 -12.13 17.64
N LEU A 76 -1.52 -12.89 16.85
CA LEU A 76 -2.74 -12.44 16.20
C LEU A 76 -3.89 -12.36 17.22
N THR A 77 -4.47 -11.19 17.38
CA THR A 77 -5.75 -10.97 18.05
C THR A 77 -6.79 -10.52 17.02
N SER A 78 -7.99 -11.09 17.11
CA SER A 78 -9.09 -10.80 16.19
C SER A 78 -10.29 -10.25 16.96
N TYR A 79 -10.86 -9.14 16.48
CA TYR A 79 -11.98 -8.43 17.12
C TYR A 79 -13.19 -8.39 16.18
N ASP A 80 -14.34 -8.89 16.62
CA ASP A 80 -15.59 -8.75 15.87
C ASP A 80 -16.03 -7.27 15.83
N ARG A 81 -16.11 -6.71 14.62
CA ARG A 81 -16.54 -5.34 14.32
C ARG A 81 -17.84 -5.28 13.54
N THR A 82 -18.56 -6.41 13.43
CA THR A 82 -19.79 -6.51 12.63
C THR A 82 -20.85 -5.52 13.11
N GLY A 83 -21.31 -4.65 12.20
CA GLY A 83 -22.34 -3.65 12.48
C GLY A 83 -21.90 -2.57 13.49
N GLN A 84 -20.62 -2.52 13.83
CA GLN A 84 -20.07 -1.52 14.74
C GLN A 84 -19.43 -0.38 13.94
N THR A 85 -19.42 0.81 14.54
CA THR A 85 -18.72 1.98 14.01
C THR A 85 -17.88 2.57 15.13
N GLY A 86 -16.61 2.80 14.84
CA GLY A 86 -15.66 3.51 15.69
C GLY A 86 -14.86 4.52 14.87
N THR A 87 -13.86 5.16 15.47
CA THR A 87 -13.03 6.14 14.77
C THR A 87 -12.03 5.51 13.79
N THR A 88 -11.67 4.24 14.01
CA THR A 88 -10.73 3.51 13.16
C THR A 88 -11.36 2.38 12.36
N TYR A 89 -12.66 2.13 12.50
CA TYR A 89 -13.36 1.11 11.72
C TYR A 89 -14.83 1.47 11.50
N ARG A 90 -15.41 1.06 10.38
CA ARG A 90 -16.85 1.17 10.13
C ARG A 90 -17.29 0.22 9.03
N SER A 91 -18.58 -0.06 8.95
CA SER A 91 -19.20 -0.70 7.79
C SER A 91 -20.18 0.25 7.09
N ASP A 92 -20.30 0.15 5.76
CA ASP A 92 -21.32 0.88 5.01
C ASP A 92 -22.60 0.06 4.78
N ALA A 93 -23.54 0.64 4.03
CA ALA A 93 -24.84 0.03 3.74
C ALA A 93 -24.76 -1.18 2.81
N ASP A 94 -23.63 -1.39 2.14
CA ASP A 94 -23.36 -2.51 1.24
C ASP A 94 -22.55 -3.63 1.94
N ASP A 95 -22.38 -3.50 3.26
CA ASP A 95 -21.52 -4.32 4.13
C ASP A 95 -20.03 -4.30 3.76
N ASN A 96 -19.55 -3.24 3.09
CA ASN A 96 -18.11 -3.05 2.94
C ASN A 96 -17.52 -2.63 4.27
N PHE A 97 -16.29 -3.06 4.54
CA PHE A 97 -15.57 -2.70 5.75
C PHE A 97 -14.56 -1.61 5.46
N TYR A 98 -14.40 -0.69 6.39
CA TYR A 98 -13.41 0.36 6.32
C TYR A 98 -12.53 0.28 7.56
N LEU A 99 -11.23 0.37 7.36
CA LEU A 99 -10.23 0.46 8.41
C LEU A 99 -9.44 1.75 8.23
N LYS A 100 -9.17 2.45 9.33
CA LYS A 100 -8.23 3.58 9.35
C LYS A 100 -6.91 3.08 9.92
N SER A 101 -5.88 3.03 9.06
CA SER A 101 -4.55 2.51 9.42
C SER A 101 -3.91 3.34 10.53
N ARG A 102 -3.24 2.67 11.48
CA ARG A 102 -2.52 3.34 12.58
C ARG A 102 -1.06 3.64 12.18
N PHE A 103 -0.36 4.33 13.09
CA PHE A 103 0.94 5.03 12.96
C PHE A 103 2.02 4.52 11.98
N ASN A 104 2.07 3.23 11.64
CA ASN A 104 3.13 2.64 10.84
C ASN A 104 2.73 2.33 9.38
N ALA A 105 1.52 2.72 8.93
CA ALA A 105 1.08 2.50 7.55
C ALA A 105 1.06 1.00 7.15
N ARG A 106 0.91 0.11 8.13
CA ARG A 106 0.84 -1.34 7.96
C ARG A 106 -0.29 -1.90 8.81
N ASP A 107 -1.20 -2.62 8.19
CA ASP A 107 -2.28 -3.29 8.92
C ASP A 107 -2.29 -4.79 8.62
N ALA A 108 -2.66 -5.56 9.63
CA ALA A 108 -3.09 -6.93 9.43
C ALA A 108 -4.40 -6.90 8.63
N ALA A 109 -4.48 -7.75 7.61
CA ALA A 109 -5.66 -7.81 6.77
C ALA A 109 -6.88 -8.31 7.57
N PRO A 110 -8.08 -7.70 7.43
CA PRO A 110 -9.27 -8.14 8.15
C PRO A 110 -9.77 -9.50 7.65
N THR A 111 -10.61 -10.16 8.43
CA THR A 111 -11.30 -11.40 8.04
C THR A 111 -12.76 -11.12 7.78
N ILE A 112 -13.28 -11.57 6.63
CA ILE A 112 -14.71 -11.61 6.34
C ILE A 112 -15.25 -13.03 6.54
N VAL A 113 -16.44 -13.16 7.13
CA VAL A 113 -17.10 -14.46 7.37
C VAL A 113 -18.55 -14.39 6.89
N CYS A 114 -19.05 -15.46 6.28
CA CYS A 114 -20.49 -15.64 6.05
C CYS A 114 -20.84 -17.13 6.16
N GLY A 115 -21.64 -17.48 7.18
CA GLY A 115 -21.94 -18.88 7.48
C GLY A 115 -20.70 -19.63 7.95
N THR A 116 -20.35 -20.72 7.26
CA THR A 116 -19.14 -21.51 7.53
C THR A 116 -17.93 -21.09 6.71
N ASP A 117 -18.13 -20.17 5.75
CA ASP A 117 -17.08 -19.70 4.86
C ASP A 117 -16.40 -18.45 5.44
N SER A 118 -15.07 -18.38 5.32
CA SER A 118 -14.26 -17.24 5.73
C SER A 118 -13.17 -16.91 4.72
N PHE A 119 -12.72 -15.66 4.76
CA PHE A 119 -11.61 -15.17 3.97
C PHE A 119 -10.82 -14.09 4.71
N THR A 120 -9.51 -14.33 4.86
CA THR A 120 -8.51 -13.30 5.16
C THR A 120 -7.59 -13.18 3.95
N LEU A 121 -7.23 -11.95 3.53
CA LEU A 121 -6.17 -11.81 2.52
C LEU A 121 -4.92 -12.55 2.99
N CYS A 122 -4.23 -13.18 2.05
CA CYS A 122 -2.93 -13.82 2.23
C CYS A 122 -2.92 -15.13 3.06
N GLU A 123 -3.66 -15.23 4.17
CA GLU A 123 -3.66 -16.45 5.02
C GLU A 123 -4.43 -17.63 4.39
N ASP A 124 -5.42 -17.33 3.55
CA ASP A 124 -6.32 -18.33 2.96
C ASP A 124 -5.93 -18.77 1.54
N ASN A 125 -4.75 -18.37 1.07
CA ASN A 125 -4.24 -18.86 -0.21
C ASN A 125 -3.69 -20.27 -0.02
N ALA A 126 -4.03 -21.20 -0.92
CA ALA A 126 -3.58 -22.58 -0.91
C ALA A 126 -2.04 -22.76 -0.99
N TYR A 127 -1.29 -21.67 -1.18
CA TYR A 127 0.18 -21.63 -1.19
C TYR A 127 0.78 -21.07 0.10
N TRP A 128 -0.05 -20.60 1.04
CA TRP A 128 0.35 -20.23 2.39
C TRP A 128 0.87 -21.47 3.11
N LEU A 129 2.13 -21.45 3.52
CA LEU A 129 2.77 -22.49 4.33
C LEU A 129 2.70 -23.92 3.75
N THR A 130 2.43 -24.11 2.45
CA THR A 130 2.77 -25.40 1.82
C THR A 130 4.29 -25.54 1.84
N ASP A 131 4.82 -26.75 2.04
CA ASP A 131 6.25 -27.13 2.02
C ASP A 131 6.95 -26.72 0.72
N ASN A 132 7.07 -25.42 0.49
CA ASN A 132 7.89 -24.83 -0.53
C ASN A 132 9.28 -24.76 0.07
N GLN A 133 10.11 -25.74 -0.25
CA GLN A 133 11.53 -25.76 0.12
C GLN A 133 12.31 -24.53 -0.38
N TYR A 134 11.68 -23.65 -1.18
CA TYR A 134 12.21 -22.40 -1.72
C TYR A 134 11.60 -21.14 -1.10
N ALA A 135 10.54 -21.26 -0.29
CA ALA A 135 10.16 -20.17 0.59
C ALA A 135 11.16 -20.18 1.73
N SER A 136 12.00 -19.14 1.84
CA SER A 136 12.84 -18.96 3.03
C SER A 136 11.93 -19.12 4.24
N LYS A 137 12.20 -20.11 5.10
CA LYS A 137 11.55 -20.19 6.41
C LYS A 137 11.84 -18.87 7.09
N ALA A 138 10.86 -17.97 7.13
CA ALA A 138 10.96 -16.68 7.77
C ALA A 138 11.27 -16.97 9.24
N TYR A 139 12.54 -16.82 9.61
CA TYR A 139 12.91 -16.81 11.02
C TYR A 139 12.27 -15.55 11.59
N TYR A 140 11.31 -15.75 12.48
CA TYR A 140 10.75 -14.71 13.32
C TYR A 140 11.88 -14.00 14.07
N THR A 141 12.37 -12.88 13.54
CA THR A 141 12.74 -11.78 14.43
C THR A 141 11.54 -10.87 14.50
N LYS A 142 10.82 -11.05 15.60
CA LYS A 142 9.82 -10.15 16.18
C LYS A 142 10.09 -8.71 15.72
N MET A 143 9.19 -8.13 14.93
CA MET A 143 9.21 -6.68 14.74
C MET A 143 8.83 -6.05 16.07
N LEU A 144 9.83 -5.73 16.88
CA LEU A 144 9.63 -4.96 18.11
C LEU A 144 9.14 -3.57 17.68
N ALA A 145 7.89 -3.24 18.00
CA ALA A 145 7.36 -1.90 17.77
C ALA A 145 8.22 -0.89 18.56
N GLY A 146 9.00 -0.07 17.86
CA GLY A 146 9.90 0.90 18.49
C GLY A 146 11.39 0.69 18.19
N GLU A 147 11.80 -0.39 17.50
CA GLU A 147 13.14 -0.42 16.90
C GLU A 147 13.14 0.35 15.57
N ASP A 148 13.74 1.55 15.63
CA ASP A 148 14.11 2.44 14.52
C ASP A 148 13.08 2.53 13.38
N GLN A 149 11.91 3.11 13.69
CA GLN A 149 10.89 3.46 12.70
C GLN A 149 11.37 4.51 11.70
N VAL A 150 12.44 5.26 12.02
CA VAL A 150 12.99 6.31 11.16
C VAL A 150 13.82 5.69 10.02
N ALA A 151 14.66 4.70 10.33
CA ALA A 151 15.44 3.97 9.31
C ALA A 151 14.62 2.97 8.47
N ARG A 152 13.36 2.69 8.84
CA ARG A 152 12.50 1.64 8.23
C ARG A 152 11.28 2.17 7.45
N ARG A 153 11.23 3.48 7.14
CA ARG A 153 10.11 4.10 6.41
C ARG A 153 10.03 3.64 4.96
N ILE A 154 11.19 3.54 4.31
CA ILE A 154 11.35 2.87 3.03
C ILE A 154 11.37 1.37 3.30
N GLN A 155 10.43 0.66 2.69
CA GLN A 155 10.26 -0.78 2.89
C GLN A 155 10.10 -1.50 1.55
N PRO A 156 10.48 -2.77 1.48
CA PRO A 156 10.19 -3.60 0.33
C PRO A 156 8.69 -3.85 0.23
N VAL A 157 8.09 -3.41 -0.87
CA VAL A 157 6.65 -3.52 -1.13
C VAL A 157 6.36 -3.96 -2.56
N ALA A 158 5.29 -4.71 -2.76
CA ALA A 158 4.85 -5.17 -4.08
C ALA A 158 3.32 -5.12 -4.23
N PHE A 159 2.83 -5.12 -5.47
CA PHE A 159 1.38 -5.17 -5.76
C PHE A 159 0.80 -6.59 -5.67
N THR A 160 1.66 -7.60 -5.62
CA THR A 160 1.30 -9.00 -5.33
C THR A 160 1.93 -9.43 -4.03
N ASP A 161 1.25 -10.29 -3.29
CA ASP A 161 1.84 -10.90 -2.10
C ASP A 161 2.71 -12.10 -2.47
N SER A 162 4.02 -11.94 -2.34
CA SER A 162 5.03 -12.94 -2.66
C SER A 162 5.02 -14.15 -1.73
N HIS A 163 4.42 -14.04 -0.53
CA HIS A 163 4.22 -15.18 0.37
C HIS A 163 3.38 -16.30 -0.28
N VAL A 164 2.54 -15.95 -1.25
CA VAL A 164 1.50 -16.87 -1.75
C VAL A 164 1.31 -16.85 -3.26
N SER A 165 2.15 -16.14 -4.02
CA SER A 165 1.96 -15.99 -5.47
C SER A 165 3.19 -16.34 -6.32
N LEU A 166 4.34 -16.63 -5.71
CA LEU A 166 5.62 -16.77 -6.43
C LEU A 166 5.62 -17.89 -7.49
N ILE A 167 6.05 -17.54 -8.69
CA ILE A 167 6.30 -18.43 -9.85
C ILE A 167 7.75 -18.25 -10.28
N GLN A 168 8.54 -19.31 -10.17
CA GLN A 168 9.99 -19.23 -10.41
C GLN A 168 10.39 -19.66 -11.83
N LEU A 169 9.65 -20.59 -12.44
CA LEU A 169 9.96 -21.15 -13.75
C LEU A 169 8.76 -20.99 -14.70
N GLY A 170 9.04 -20.90 -15.99
CA GLY A 170 8.09 -20.46 -16.98
C GLY A 170 8.29 -20.99 -18.39
N GLY A 171 7.68 -20.29 -19.34
CA GLY A 171 7.39 -20.81 -20.68
C GLY A 171 8.44 -20.54 -21.75
N LEU A 172 9.54 -19.85 -21.42
CA LEU A 172 10.65 -19.66 -22.36
C LEU A 172 11.45 -20.95 -22.55
N GLU A 173 12.18 -21.09 -23.66
CA GLU A 173 13.06 -22.25 -23.88
C GLU A 173 14.15 -22.38 -22.80
N SER A 174 14.50 -21.27 -22.14
CA SER A 174 15.41 -21.21 -20.98
C SER A 174 14.78 -21.68 -19.66
N ASN A 175 13.49 -22.04 -19.66
CA ASN A 175 12.64 -22.30 -18.47
C ASN A 175 12.37 -21.07 -17.60
N TYR A 176 12.74 -19.86 -18.01
CA TYR A 176 12.43 -18.64 -17.29
C TYR A 176 10.98 -18.19 -17.51
N VAL A 177 10.44 -17.44 -16.54
CA VAL A 177 9.11 -16.80 -16.68
C VAL A 177 9.18 -15.66 -17.67
N TYR A 178 10.06 -14.72 -17.40
CA TYR A 178 10.47 -13.66 -18.31
C TYR A 178 12.00 -13.52 -18.24
N GLY A 179 12.63 -12.90 -19.23
CA GLY A 179 14.08 -12.69 -19.23
C GLY A 179 14.78 -13.24 -20.47
N SER A 180 16.06 -13.59 -20.34
CA SER A 180 16.91 -14.11 -21.40
C SER A 180 16.35 -15.40 -22.00
N GLY A 181 16.38 -15.49 -23.32
CA GLY A 181 15.99 -16.71 -24.04
C GLY A 181 15.07 -16.44 -25.20
N LYS A 182 14.35 -17.49 -25.60
CA LYS A 182 13.55 -17.52 -26.82
C LYS A 182 12.16 -18.05 -26.54
N LEU A 183 11.21 -17.56 -27.34
CA LEU A 183 9.85 -18.06 -27.42
C LEU A 183 9.66 -18.73 -28.78
N VAL A 184 9.18 -19.98 -28.79
CA VAL A 184 8.79 -20.67 -30.02
C VAL A 184 7.27 -20.71 -30.09
N SER A 185 6.70 -20.09 -31.12
CA SER A 185 5.26 -20.06 -31.37
C SER A 185 5.00 -20.32 -32.85
N ASP A 186 4.14 -21.30 -33.15
CA ASP A 186 3.81 -21.74 -34.52
C ASP A 186 5.04 -22.02 -35.41
N GLY A 187 6.11 -22.57 -34.80
CA GLY A 187 7.36 -22.88 -35.49
C GLY A 187 8.27 -21.67 -35.77
N ILE A 188 7.87 -20.47 -35.34
CA ILE A 188 8.66 -19.25 -35.42
C ILE A 188 9.33 -19.01 -34.06
N THR A 189 10.64 -18.73 -34.11
CA THR A 189 11.46 -18.45 -32.92
C THR A 189 11.66 -16.95 -32.78
N TYR A 190 11.23 -16.41 -31.64
CA TYR A 190 11.39 -15.02 -31.28
C TYR A 190 12.40 -14.87 -30.15
N THR A 191 13.23 -13.83 -30.19
CA THR A 191 14.17 -13.50 -29.11
C THR A 191 13.48 -12.62 -28.07
N SER A 192 13.60 -12.96 -26.80
CA SER A 192 13.14 -12.10 -25.70
C SER A 192 14.07 -10.90 -25.56
N THR A 193 13.50 -9.69 -25.60
CA THR A 193 14.24 -8.42 -25.53
C THR A 193 13.89 -7.63 -24.26
N GLY A 194 12.73 -7.91 -23.67
CA GLY A 194 12.24 -7.19 -22.51
C GLY A 194 10.93 -7.77 -21.97
N VAL A 195 10.38 -7.10 -20.97
CA VAL A 195 9.05 -7.37 -20.40
C VAL A 195 8.49 -6.08 -19.85
N TYR A 196 7.17 -5.89 -19.91
CA TYR A 196 6.52 -4.83 -19.17
C TYR A 196 5.32 -5.33 -18.39
N GLN A 197 4.93 -4.56 -17.39
CA GLN A 197 3.65 -4.70 -16.73
C GLN A 197 3.07 -3.34 -16.39
N ASN A 198 1.75 -3.22 -16.57
CA ASN A 198 0.97 -2.07 -16.13
C ASN A 198 0.48 -2.30 -14.70
N PHE A 199 0.69 -1.30 -13.85
CA PHE A 199 0.28 -1.28 -12.46
C PHE A 199 -0.81 -0.23 -12.25
N PRO A 200 -1.75 -0.48 -11.31
CA PRO A 200 -2.72 0.54 -10.92
C PRO A 200 -2.02 1.73 -10.27
N LYS A 201 -2.76 2.84 -10.14
CA LYS A 201 -2.27 3.98 -9.37
C LYS A 201 -2.05 3.55 -7.91
N PRO A 202 -0.93 3.91 -7.27
CA PRO A 202 -0.76 3.71 -5.83
C PRO A 202 -1.78 4.52 -5.03
N MET A 203 -2.18 4.03 -3.84
CA MET A 203 -3.25 4.63 -3.02
C MET A 203 -2.98 6.10 -2.64
N ALA A 204 -1.72 6.43 -2.40
CA ALA A 204 -1.21 7.79 -2.22
C ALA A 204 0.09 7.94 -3.04
N PRO A 205 0.65 9.14 -3.23
CA PRO A 205 1.93 9.29 -3.94
C PRO A 205 2.98 8.36 -3.35
N LEU A 206 3.60 7.52 -4.18
CA LEU A 206 4.57 6.51 -3.76
C LEU A 206 5.98 7.03 -4.06
N TYR A 207 6.77 7.28 -3.03
CA TYR A 207 8.19 7.58 -3.17
C TYR A 207 8.97 6.28 -3.26
N VAL A 208 9.81 6.14 -4.29
CA VAL A 208 10.55 4.93 -4.63
C VAL A 208 12.05 5.25 -4.72
N GLU A 209 12.89 4.48 -4.04
CA GLU A 209 14.36 4.60 -4.13
C GLU A 209 14.96 3.66 -5.17
N ASP A 210 14.48 2.42 -5.19
CA ASP A 210 14.87 1.40 -6.15
C ASP A 210 13.71 0.44 -6.44
N ILE A 211 13.83 -0.25 -7.58
CA ILE A 211 12.98 -1.37 -7.95
C ILE A 211 13.90 -2.57 -8.10
N PHE A 212 13.53 -3.72 -7.55
CA PHE A 212 14.30 -4.93 -7.69
C PHE A 212 13.43 -6.14 -7.97
N PHE A 213 14.06 -7.16 -8.55
CA PHE A 213 13.41 -8.39 -8.96
C PHE A 213 14.21 -9.58 -8.45
N ASN A 214 13.50 -10.56 -7.91
CA ASN A 214 14.08 -11.87 -7.73
C ASN A 214 14.27 -12.54 -9.11
N ALA A 215 15.46 -13.06 -9.33
CA ALA A 215 15.88 -13.64 -10.60
C ALA A 215 16.62 -14.97 -10.43
N LEU A 216 16.52 -15.81 -11.44
CA LEU A 216 17.25 -17.06 -11.63
C LEU A 216 18.27 -16.91 -12.74
N SER A 217 19.37 -17.66 -12.65
CA SER A 217 20.36 -17.73 -13.72
C SER A 217 21.12 -19.04 -13.66
N THR A 218 21.44 -19.61 -14.82
CA THR A 218 22.35 -20.75 -14.91
C THR A 218 23.82 -20.31 -14.78
N ALA A 219 24.11 -19.04 -15.08
CA ALA A 219 25.41 -18.41 -14.84
C ALA A 219 25.56 -17.89 -13.40
N TYR A 220 26.79 -17.90 -12.89
CA TYR A 220 27.15 -17.25 -11.61
C TYR A 220 27.27 -15.72 -11.74
N SER A 221 27.42 -15.22 -12.97
CA SER A 221 27.42 -13.80 -13.30
C SER A 221 26.30 -13.53 -14.32
N PRO A 222 25.06 -13.27 -13.85
CA PRO A 222 23.88 -13.16 -14.73
C PRO A 222 23.96 -11.95 -15.68
N ILE A 223 24.67 -10.90 -15.26
CA ILE A 223 24.99 -9.73 -16.07
C ILE A 223 26.52 -9.70 -16.21
N PRO A 224 27.09 -9.86 -17.43
CA PRO A 224 28.53 -9.76 -17.64
C PRO A 224 29.09 -8.35 -17.45
N ALA A 225 30.39 -8.25 -17.22
CA ALA A 225 31.09 -6.97 -17.18
C ALA A 225 30.88 -6.16 -18.47
N GLY A 226 30.59 -4.86 -18.34
CA GLY A 226 30.31 -3.97 -19.47
C GLY A 226 28.90 -4.12 -20.07
N LYS A 227 28.03 -4.95 -19.48
CA LYS A 227 26.60 -5.03 -19.81
C LYS A 227 25.76 -4.44 -18.67
N GLU A 228 24.54 -4.04 -19.00
CA GLU A 228 23.56 -3.55 -18.05
C GLU A 228 22.15 -3.92 -18.50
N LEU A 229 21.25 -4.16 -17.54
CA LEU A 229 19.82 -4.14 -17.80
C LEU A 229 19.28 -2.74 -17.57
N LYS A 230 18.26 -2.36 -18.34
CA LYS A 230 17.57 -1.08 -18.18
C LYS A 230 16.16 -1.31 -17.68
N LEU A 231 15.72 -0.47 -16.75
CA LEU A 231 14.33 -0.37 -16.33
C LEU A 231 13.83 1.06 -16.55
N VAL A 232 12.65 1.19 -17.14
CA VAL A 232 11.99 2.48 -17.33
C VAL A 232 10.59 2.42 -16.73
N VAL A 233 10.28 3.39 -15.88
CA VAL A 233 8.93 3.64 -15.36
C VAL A 233 8.27 4.67 -16.26
N ARG A 234 7.12 4.35 -16.84
CA ARG A 234 6.41 5.19 -17.82
C ARG A 234 4.96 5.39 -17.42
N ASN A 235 4.34 6.45 -17.95
CA ASN A 235 2.88 6.52 -17.96
C ASN A 235 2.28 5.39 -18.82
N ILE A 236 0.99 5.15 -18.66
CA ILE A 236 0.21 4.24 -19.50
C ILE A 236 -0.55 5.05 -20.55
N ILE A 237 -0.60 4.55 -21.79
CA ILE A 237 -1.46 5.04 -22.87
C ILE A 237 -2.35 3.92 -23.40
N GLU A 238 -3.44 4.27 -24.07
CA GLU A 238 -4.26 3.31 -24.83
C GLU A 238 -3.75 3.22 -26.27
N GLY A 239 -3.43 2.00 -26.71
CA GLY A 239 -3.10 1.68 -28.10
C GLY A 239 -4.35 1.56 -28.98
N GLU A 240 -4.13 1.29 -30.27
CA GLU A 240 -5.17 1.34 -31.33
C GLU A 240 -6.39 0.44 -31.07
N ASN A 241 -6.24 -0.64 -30.30
CA ASN A 241 -7.31 -1.60 -29.97
C ASN A 241 -7.85 -1.46 -28.53
N GLY A 242 -7.57 -0.34 -27.85
CA GLY A 242 -7.90 -0.15 -26.43
C GLY A 242 -6.98 -0.92 -25.47
N GLN A 243 -5.92 -1.56 -25.98
CA GLN A 243 -4.90 -2.19 -25.15
C GLN A 243 -4.08 -1.11 -24.43
N ARG A 244 -3.93 -1.26 -23.12
CA ARG A 244 -3.07 -0.38 -22.31
C ARG A 244 -1.61 -0.79 -22.49
N ILE A 245 -0.77 0.15 -22.92
CA ILE A 245 0.66 -0.07 -23.20
C ILE A 245 1.51 1.03 -22.56
N PRO A 246 2.83 0.81 -22.38
CA PRO A 246 3.74 1.85 -21.92
C PRO A 246 3.76 3.04 -22.88
N GLY A 247 3.62 4.26 -22.34
CA GLY A 247 3.63 5.51 -23.09
C GLY A 247 5.00 6.19 -23.19
N ASP A 248 5.02 7.40 -23.74
CA ASP A 248 6.24 8.15 -23.99
C ASP A 248 6.72 8.98 -22.79
N LYS A 249 5.85 9.27 -21.81
CA LYS A 249 6.23 10.05 -20.63
C LYS A 249 7.01 9.14 -19.68
N VAL A 250 8.31 9.38 -19.61
CA VAL A 250 9.23 8.75 -18.67
C VAL A 250 9.07 9.38 -17.29
N ILE A 251 8.78 8.56 -16.29
CA ILE A 251 8.73 8.93 -14.87
C ILE A 251 10.11 8.74 -14.24
N ALA A 252 10.76 7.60 -14.52
CA ALA A 252 12.10 7.29 -14.06
C ALA A 252 12.84 6.35 -15.01
N GLU A 253 14.16 6.49 -15.09
CA GLU A 253 15.07 5.57 -15.78
C GLU A 253 16.10 5.03 -14.79
N MET A 254 16.30 3.73 -14.83
CA MET A 254 17.11 2.99 -13.88
C MET A 254 17.95 1.94 -14.62
N THR A 255 19.07 1.58 -14.03
CA THR A 255 19.97 0.56 -14.58
C THR A 255 20.32 -0.45 -13.51
N CYS A 256 20.49 -1.72 -13.92
CA CYS A 256 21.09 -2.77 -13.10
C CYS A 256 22.39 -3.21 -13.77
N THR A 257 23.51 -3.00 -13.07
CA THR A 257 24.85 -3.42 -13.49
C THR A 257 25.29 -4.65 -12.69
N PRO A 258 26.39 -5.33 -13.04
CA PRO A 258 26.89 -6.47 -12.25
C PRO A 258 27.06 -6.15 -10.75
N ASP A 259 27.52 -4.94 -10.41
CA ASP A 259 27.71 -4.48 -9.01
C ASP A 259 26.39 -4.30 -8.23
N SER A 260 25.26 -4.29 -8.94
CA SER A 260 23.91 -4.12 -8.40
C SER A 260 23.17 -5.45 -8.22
N VAL A 261 23.82 -6.57 -8.55
CA VAL A 261 23.28 -7.92 -8.35
C VAL A 261 23.62 -8.38 -6.93
N LYS A 262 22.61 -8.86 -6.20
CA LYS A 262 22.78 -9.50 -4.89
C LYS A 262 22.66 -11.01 -5.03
N ASP A 263 23.71 -11.74 -4.66
CA ASP A 263 23.73 -13.20 -4.61
C ASP A 263 22.88 -13.68 -3.42
N LEU A 264 21.92 -14.57 -3.70
CA LEU A 264 21.02 -15.18 -2.72
C LEU A 264 21.27 -16.69 -2.58
N GLY A 265 22.34 -17.21 -3.19
CA GLY A 265 22.68 -18.63 -3.21
C GLY A 265 22.16 -19.34 -4.46
N GLY A 266 21.71 -20.59 -4.28
CA GLY A 266 21.23 -21.39 -5.38
C GLY A 266 20.09 -22.32 -4.99
N VAL A 267 19.33 -22.72 -6.00
CA VAL A 267 18.11 -23.49 -5.87
C VAL A 267 18.10 -24.63 -6.88
N ASN A 268 17.70 -25.82 -6.43
CA ASN A 268 17.41 -26.93 -7.32
C ASN A 268 15.93 -26.91 -7.69
N ALA A 269 15.57 -27.25 -8.92
CA ALA A 269 14.18 -27.46 -9.36
C ALA A 269 14.10 -28.76 -10.15
N GLY A 270 13.86 -29.87 -9.43
CA GLY A 270 14.08 -31.20 -9.99
C GLY A 270 15.57 -31.41 -10.25
N ASP A 271 15.93 -31.76 -11.50
CA ASP A 271 17.31 -31.97 -11.93
C ASP A 271 18.02 -30.67 -12.39
N LEU A 272 17.32 -29.54 -12.39
CA LEU A 272 17.88 -28.24 -12.78
C LEU A 272 18.46 -27.52 -11.55
N TYR A 273 19.61 -26.88 -11.73
CA TYR A 273 20.20 -25.97 -10.73
C TYR A 273 20.24 -24.55 -11.28
N PHE A 274 19.81 -23.59 -10.47
CA PHE A 274 19.88 -22.17 -10.76
C PHE A 274 20.53 -21.43 -9.60
N ASN A 275 21.35 -20.43 -9.91
CA ASN A 275 21.73 -19.40 -8.96
C ASN A 275 20.56 -18.42 -8.79
N THR A 276 20.36 -17.93 -7.57
CA THR A 276 19.30 -16.99 -7.22
C THR A 276 19.90 -15.62 -6.93
N PHE A 277 19.27 -14.58 -7.48
CA PHE A 277 19.75 -13.21 -7.36
C PHE A 277 18.61 -12.25 -7.08
N ASN A 278 18.93 -11.11 -6.46
CA ASN A 278 18.12 -9.90 -6.60
C ASN A 278 18.83 -8.92 -7.54
N LEU A 279 18.12 -8.48 -8.57
CA LEU A 279 18.58 -7.48 -9.53
C LEU A 279 18.08 -6.11 -9.09
N VAL A 280 18.97 -5.26 -8.56
CA VAL A 280 18.59 -3.93 -8.05
C VAL A 280 18.75 -2.89 -9.13
N PHE A 281 17.65 -2.21 -9.49
CA PHE A 281 17.61 -1.10 -10.44
C PHE A 281 17.51 0.21 -9.67
N THR A 282 18.53 1.05 -9.81
CA THR A 282 18.60 2.34 -9.13
C THR A 282 18.64 3.47 -10.15
N GLN A 283 17.88 4.53 -9.90
CA GLN A 283 17.98 5.76 -10.68
C GLN A 283 19.20 6.55 -10.20
N LYS A 284 20.03 6.99 -11.14
CA LYS A 284 21.21 7.81 -10.83
C LYS A 284 21.12 9.16 -11.54
N VAL A 285 21.33 10.24 -10.81
CA VAL A 285 21.48 11.60 -11.34
C VAL A 285 22.84 12.11 -10.87
N ASP A 286 23.68 12.56 -11.81
CA ASP A 286 25.06 12.97 -11.55
C ASP A 286 25.88 11.92 -10.75
N GLY A 287 25.64 10.64 -11.05
CA GLY A 287 26.32 9.50 -10.42
C GLY A 287 25.81 9.12 -9.03
N LYS A 288 24.84 9.87 -8.46
CA LYS A 288 24.26 9.61 -7.15
C LYS A 288 22.88 8.97 -7.27
N ALA A 289 22.57 8.04 -6.37
CA ALA A 289 21.23 7.47 -6.27
C ALA A 289 20.21 8.58 -5.98
N LYS A 290 19.07 8.56 -6.67
CA LYS A 290 17.99 9.53 -6.50
C LYS A 290 16.64 8.83 -6.60
N GLY A 291 15.79 9.00 -5.59
CA GLY A 291 14.42 8.48 -5.64
C GLY A 291 13.49 9.32 -6.53
N PHE A 292 12.31 8.78 -6.79
CA PHE A 292 11.27 9.39 -7.63
C PHE A 292 9.88 9.12 -7.05
N VAL A 293 8.86 9.80 -7.58
CA VAL A 293 7.48 9.72 -7.09
C VAL A 293 6.56 9.19 -8.19
N ILE A 294 5.70 8.25 -7.83
CA ILE A 294 4.62 7.72 -8.68
C ILE A 294 3.28 8.15 -8.06
N ASN A 295 2.44 8.86 -8.83
CA ASN A 295 1.10 9.27 -8.40
C ASN A 295 0.06 9.13 -9.53
N GLU A 296 0.30 8.18 -10.43
CA GLU A 296 -0.57 7.85 -11.57
C GLU A 296 -0.44 6.36 -11.89
N PRO A 297 -1.39 5.74 -12.63
CA PRO A 297 -1.18 4.41 -13.20
C PRO A 297 0.09 4.42 -14.08
N PHE A 298 0.90 3.37 -13.97
CA PHE A 298 2.24 3.37 -14.55
C PHE A 298 2.64 2.01 -15.10
N SER A 299 3.57 2.00 -16.05
CA SER A 299 4.21 0.78 -16.54
C SER A 299 5.62 0.66 -16.00
N VAL A 300 6.00 -0.54 -15.56
CA VAL A 300 7.41 -0.91 -15.38
C VAL A 300 7.84 -1.67 -16.63
N VAL A 301 8.92 -1.24 -17.27
CA VAL A 301 9.47 -1.91 -18.45
C VAL A 301 10.94 -2.26 -18.23
N VAL A 302 11.30 -3.53 -18.42
CA VAL A 302 12.68 -4.02 -18.32
C VAL A 302 13.17 -4.45 -19.69
N TYR A 303 14.40 -4.06 -20.04
CA TYR A 303 15.04 -4.33 -21.32
C TYR A 303 16.47 -4.88 -21.15
N GLY A 304 16.98 -5.47 -22.23
CA GLY A 304 18.38 -5.85 -22.38
C GLY A 304 18.65 -7.35 -22.21
N PHE A 305 17.61 -8.17 -22.26
CA PHE A 305 17.70 -9.63 -22.15
C PHE A 305 18.34 -10.32 -23.38
N ASP A 306 18.41 -9.61 -24.51
CA ASP A 306 18.94 -10.07 -25.80
C ASP A 306 20.45 -9.82 -25.96
N GLN A 307 21.08 -9.19 -24.97
CA GLN A 307 22.52 -8.93 -24.98
C GLN A 307 23.33 -10.24 -24.87
N GLU A 308 24.41 -10.31 -25.64
CA GLU A 308 25.34 -11.43 -25.56
C GLU A 308 25.87 -11.64 -24.13
N GLY A 309 25.72 -12.87 -23.63
CA GLY A 309 26.20 -13.30 -22.32
C GLY A 309 25.28 -12.97 -21.14
N VAL A 310 24.21 -12.19 -21.34
CA VAL A 310 23.23 -11.92 -20.27
C VAL A 310 22.34 -13.15 -20.08
N ASP A 311 22.35 -13.70 -18.86
CA ASP A 311 21.54 -14.84 -18.44
C ASP A 311 20.71 -14.44 -17.22
N VAL A 312 19.49 -13.97 -17.45
CA VAL A 312 18.59 -13.49 -16.39
C VAL A 312 17.21 -14.06 -16.62
N GLY A 313 16.67 -14.76 -15.62
CA GLY A 313 15.28 -15.18 -15.57
C GLY A 313 14.53 -14.48 -14.45
N LEU A 314 13.68 -13.50 -14.77
CA LEU A 314 12.83 -12.86 -13.76
C LEU A 314 11.77 -13.84 -13.27
N THR A 315 11.50 -13.82 -11.97
CA THR A 315 10.36 -14.52 -11.39
C THR A 315 9.05 -13.76 -11.64
N GLY A 316 7.94 -14.50 -11.57
CA GLY A 316 6.59 -13.94 -11.69
C GLY A 316 5.76 -14.19 -10.45
N SER A 317 4.58 -13.61 -10.44
CA SER A 317 3.58 -13.80 -9.38
C SER A 317 2.22 -14.10 -10.01
N ALA A 318 1.52 -15.15 -9.55
CA ALA A 318 0.13 -15.35 -9.91
C ALA A 318 -0.71 -14.18 -9.37
N ILE A 319 -1.50 -13.53 -10.21
CA ILE A 319 -2.42 -12.46 -9.78
C ILE A 319 -3.64 -13.13 -9.15
N PRO A 320 -3.85 -13.02 -7.83
CA PRO A 320 -5.01 -13.60 -7.18
C PRO A 320 -6.29 -12.89 -7.61
N TYR A 321 -7.42 -13.60 -7.62
CA TYR A 321 -8.72 -13.07 -8.05
C TYR A 321 -9.23 -11.89 -7.21
N TYR A 322 -8.67 -11.67 -6.02
CA TYR A 322 -9.02 -10.57 -5.13
C TYR A 322 -8.18 -9.31 -5.36
N VAL A 323 -7.11 -9.36 -6.17
CA VAL A 323 -6.28 -8.18 -6.48
C VAL A 323 -6.93 -7.37 -7.61
N GLN A 324 -7.19 -6.08 -7.34
CA GLN A 324 -7.83 -5.18 -8.29
C GLN A 324 -6.85 -4.45 -9.21
N GLY A 325 -7.26 -4.17 -10.44
CA GLY A 325 -6.60 -3.22 -11.34
C GLY A 325 -5.22 -3.66 -11.86
N MET A 326 -4.77 -4.87 -11.53
CA MET A 326 -3.50 -5.42 -11.97
C MET A 326 -3.66 -6.21 -13.26
N GLU A 327 -2.83 -5.88 -14.26
CA GLU A 327 -2.79 -6.59 -15.54
C GLU A 327 -1.65 -7.60 -15.57
N PRO A 328 -1.76 -8.70 -16.33
CA PRO A 328 -0.65 -9.63 -16.51
C PRO A 328 0.52 -8.97 -17.23
N ALA A 329 1.72 -9.38 -16.88
CA ALA A 329 2.93 -8.95 -17.55
C ALA A 329 2.97 -9.45 -19.01
N GLN A 330 3.61 -8.66 -19.86
CA GLN A 330 3.71 -8.86 -21.30
C GLN A 330 5.18 -8.95 -21.68
N GLY A 331 5.61 -10.11 -22.19
CA GLY A 331 6.95 -10.26 -22.74
C GLY A 331 7.10 -9.44 -24.02
N THR A 332 8.28 -8.86 -24.23
CA THR A 332 8.63 -8.13 -25.46
C THR A 332 9.57 -8.99 -26.27
N PHE A 333 9.17 -9.32 -27.49
CA PHE A 333 9.87 -10.27 -28.34
C PHE A 333 10.18 -9.67 -29.70
N SER A 334 11.38 -9.96 -30.22
CA SER A 334 11.82 -9.52 -31.54
C SER A 334 11.91 -10.68 -32.53
N LEU A 335 11.49 -10.42 -33.77
CA LEU A 335 11.77 -11.22 -34.96
C LEU A 335 12.44 -10.32 -36.01
N GLY A 336 13.77 -10.32 -36.04
CA GLY A 336 14.53 -9.41 -36.90
C GLY A 336 14.30 -7.95 -36.51
N THR A 337 13.62 -7.18 -37.38
CA THR A 337 13.31 -5.76 -37.15
C THR A 337 11.93 -5.51 -36.55
N THR A 338 11.12 -6.56 -36.39
CA THR A 338 9.76 -6.47 -35.85
C THR A 338 9.76 -6.83 -34.37
N SER A 339 9.06 -6.05 -33.54
CA SER A 339 8.84 -6.35 -32.13
C SER A 339 7.36 -6.56 -31.84
N ALA A 340 7.05 -7.43 -30.90
CA ALA A 340 5.69 -7.72 -30.45
C ALA A 340 5.62 -7.85 -28.92
N TYR A 341 4.47 -7.48 -28.36
CA TYR A 341 4.13 -7.72 -26.97
C TYR A 341 3.24 -8.97 -26.87
N VAL A 342 3.60 -9.89 -25.97
CA VAL A 342 2.95 -11.19 -25.87
C VAL A 342 2.64 -11.53 -24.41
N ASN A 343 1.37 -11.85 -24.13
CA ASN A 343 0.99 -12.50 -22.89
C ASN A 343 1.32 -13.99 -22.99
N LEU A 344 2.43 -14.41 -22.39
CA LEU A 344 2.90 -15.80 -22.42
C LEU A 344 1.94 -16.78 -21.73
N TYR A 345 1.14 -16.28 -20.78
CA TYR A 345 0.38 -17.11 -19.85
C TYR A 345 -1.13 -17.06 -20.09
N GLY A 346 -1.58 -16.21 -21.02
CA GLY A 346 -3.00 -16.03 -21.34
C GLY A 346 -3.82 -15.73 -20.09
N GLU A 347 -4.82 -16.57 -19.83
CA GLU A 347 -5.76 -16.44 -18.71
C GLU A 347 -5.18 -16.76 -17.32
N ASN A 348 -3.95 -17.27 -17.22
CA ASN A 348 -3.35 -17.60 -15.91
C ASN A 348 -2.89 -16.36 -15.12
N ASN A 349 -3.02 -15.16 -15.68
CA ASN A 349 -2.75 -13.87 -15.05
C ASN A 349 -1.43 -13.83 -14.26
N VAL A 350 -0.30 -13.88 -14.96
CA VAL A 350 1.04 -13.84 -14.32
C VAL A 350 1.61 -12.42 -14.37
N ALA A 351 1.83 -11.84 -13.21
CA ALA A 351 2.55 -10.58 -13.00
C ALA A 351 4.07 -10.78 -12.97
N LEU A 352 4.82 -9.69 -13.16
CA LEU A 352 6.18 -9.55 -12.68
C LEU A 352 6.17 -9.51 -11.16
N HIS A 353 7.11 -10.24 -10.56
CA HIS A 353 7.44 -10.08 -9.14
C HIS A 353 8.37 -8.87 -8.99
N ALA A 354 7.79 -7.68 -9.16
CA ALA A 354 8.49 -6.39 -9.01
C ALA A 354 8.33 -5.90 -7.57
N THR A 355 9.44 -5.75 -6.86
CA THR A 355 9.49 -5.21 -5.51
C THR A 355 10.06 -3.80 -5.56
N PHE A 356 9.45 -2.89 -4.81
CA PHE A 356 9.83 -1.48 -4.75
C PHE A 356 10.36 -1.22 -3.34
N SER A 357 11.57 -0.66 -3.21
CA SER A 357 11.99 -0.04 -1.96
C SER A 357 11.29 1.31 -1.89
N ALA A 358 10.14 1.36 -1.24
CA ALA A 358 9.22 2.48 -1.36
C ALA A 358 8.43 2.78 -0.10
N MET A 359 7.78 3.93 -0.11
CA MET A 359 6.86 4.36 0.94
C MET A 359 5.76 5.28 0.39
N TYR A 360 4.56 5.19 0.95
CA TYR A 360 3.52 6.17 0.66
C TYR A 360 3.85 7.51 1.30
N ASP A 361 3.78 8.59 0.54
CA ASP A 361 3.78 9.92 1.11
C ASP A 361 2.39 10.26 1.65
N TYR A 362 2.33 10.68 2.91
CA TYR A 362 1.09 11.10 3.56
C TYR A 362 1.39 12.15 4.63
N CYS A 363 0.39 13.01 4.88
CA CYS A 363 0.41 14.03 5.92
C CYS A 363 -0.99 14.17 6.50
N ASN A 364 -1.32 13.40 7.54
CA ASN A 364 -2.65 13.43 8.13
C ASN A 364 -2.58 13.79 9.61
N PRO A 365 -3.52 14.59 10.14
CA PRO A 365 -3.69 14.75 11.57
C PRO A 365 -3.86 13.39 12.24
N TYR A 366 -3.18 13.20 13.37
CA TYR A 366 -3.45 12.06 14.22
C TYR A 366 -4.75 12.31 14.98
N ILE A 367 -5.70 11.37 14.87
CA ILE A 367 -7.01 11.46 15.52
C ILE A 367 -7.27 10.12 16.20
N ASP A 368 -7.41 10.12 17.53
CA ASP A 368 -7.64 8.89 18.30
C ASP A 368 -9.13 8.48 18.37
N GLU A 369 -9.44 7.52 19.26
CA GLU A 369 -10.80 6.98 19.46
C GLU A 369 -11.83 7.94 20.03
N ASP A 370 -11.40 9.03 20.68
CA ASP A 370 -12.28 10.06 21.20
C ASP A 370 -12.31 11.30 20.30
N GLY A 371 -11.59 11.30 19.18
CA GLY A 371 -11.44 12.44 18.28
C GLY A 371 -10.35 13.42 18.70
N ASN A 372 -9.49 13.03 19.65
CA ASN A 372 -8.45 13.88 20.21
C ASN A 372 -7.32 14.13 19.20
N PHE A 373 -6.45 15.11 19.50
CA PHE A 373 -5.20 15.42 18.76
C PHE A 373 -5.33 16.07 17.36
N GLY A 374 -6.50 15.96 16.71
CA GLY A 374 -6.84 16.75 15.51
C GLY A 374 -7.30 18.19 15.81
N ILE A 375 -7.50 18.52 17.08
CA ILE A 375 -7.98 19.83 17.55
C ILE A 375 -6.96 20.40 18.54
N VAL A 376 -6.67 21.69 18.41
CA VAL A 376 -5.69 22.41 19.22
C VAL A 376 -6.35 23.61 19.88
N LYS A 377 -6.27 23.67 21.20
CA LYS A 377 -6.65 24.84 21.98
C LYS A 377 -5.43 25.71 22.22
N VAL A 378 -5.52 26.97 21.84
CA VAL A 378 -4.57 28.03 22.18
C VAL A 378 -5.12 28.78 23.39
N ASP A 379 -4.26 29.15 24.34
CA ASP A 379 -4.63 29.99 25.47
C ASP A 379 -4.98 31.42 25.03
N ASP A 380 -5.69 32.16 25.87
CA ASP A 380 -6.16 33.51 25.54
C ASP A 380 -5.00 34.51 25.38
N SER A 381 -3.79 34.18 25.88
CA SER A 381 -2.60 35.00 25.68
C SER A 381 -1.96 34.79 24.29
N GLY A 382 -2.28 33.68 23.63
CA GLY A 382 -1.74 33.28 22.33
C GLY A 382 -0.39 32.56 22.38
N ASN A 383 0.16 32.30 23.57
CA ASN A 383 1.55 31.80 23.71
C ASN A 383 1.65 30.33 24.12
N GLY A 384 0.58 29.74 24.66
CA GLY A 384 0.49 28.33 24.98
C GLY A 384 -0.56 27.65 24.11
N CYS A 385 -0.27 26.43 23.66
CA CYS A 385 -1.25 25.59 22.99
C CYS A 385 -1.15 24.13 23.44
N GLN A 386 -2.26 23.42 23.33
CA GLN A 386 -2.35 22.00 23.64
C GLN A 386 -3.31 21.30 22.68
N ALA A 387 -2.98 20.08 22.28
CA ALA A 387 -3.97 19.20 21.70
C ALA A 387 -5.09 18.95 22.71
N VAL A 388 -6.34 18.95 22.22
CA VAL A 388 -7.47 18.50 23.02
C VAL A 388 -7.39 16.98 23.11
N ALA A 389 -7.16 16.45 24.32
CA ALA A 389 -7.14 15.02 24.61
C ALA A 389 -7.63 14.71 26.03
N ASP A 390 -8.43 13.65 26.19
CA ASP A 390 -9.12 13.28 27.44
C ASP A 390 -8.17 12.79 28.55
N LYS A 391 -7.02 12.15 28.26
CA LYS A 391 -6.14 11.56 29.31
C LYS A 391 -4.65 11.61 29.02
N GLN A 392 -3.87 11.72 30.10
CA GLN A 392 -2.42 11.42 30.35
C GLN A 392 -1.36 11.90 29.34
N ASN A 393 -1.61 11.88 28.03
CA ASN A 393 -0.73 12.35 26.98
C ASN A 393 -1.26 13.68 26.43
N GLN A 394 -0.69 14.79 26.91
CA GLN A 394 -0.96 16.12 26.37
C GLN A 394 0.20 16.53 25.47
N PHE A 395 -0.04 16.63 24.16
CA PHE A 395 0.92 17.25 23.25
C PHE A 395 0.74 18.76 23.31
N GLY A 396 1.84 19.50 23.37
CA GLY A 396 1.84 20.97 23.39
C GLY A 396 1.47 21.62 22.04
N GLY A 397 0.62 20.98 21.23
CA GLY A 397 0.29 21.40 19.87
C GLY A 397 -0.49 20.34 19.08
N GLY A 398 -0.76 20.62 17.81
CA GLY A 398 -1.47 19.72 16.90
C GLY A 398 -0.60 18.56 16.45
N VAL A 399 -1.14 17.36 16.41
CA VAL A 399 -0.36 16.14 16.17
C VAL A 399 -0.56 15.68 14.73
N LEU A 400 0.54 15.41 14.04
CA LEU A 400 0.56 14.93 12.67
C LEU A 400 1.25 13.57 12.59
N SER A 401 0.70 12.71 11.75
CA SER A 401 1.40 11.55 11.22
C SER A 401 1.88 11.89 9.82
N VAL A 402 3.20 11.90 9.65
CA VAL A 402 3.88 12.22 8.39
C VAL A 402 4.88 11.14 8.05
N ASN A 403 4.93 10.71 6.79
CA ASN A 403 5.85 9.63 6.42
C ASN A 403 7.24 10.10 6.02
N SER A 404 7.40 11.30 5.50
CA SER A 404 8.74 11.90 5.28
C SER A 404 9.15 12.74 6.50
N PRO A 405 10.45 12.82 6.86
CA PRO A 405 10.93 13.84 7.79
C PRO A 405 10.44 15.23 7.39
N TRP A 406 10.21 16.11 8.37
CA TRP A 406 9.70 17.45 8.04
C TRP A 406 10.69 18.25 7.19
N TYR A 407 11.99 18.11 7.45
CA TYR A 407 13.05 18.77 6.71
C TYR A 407 13.87 17.74 5.91
N ASP A 408 14.27 18.08 4.69
CA ASP A 408 15.23 17.30 3.90
C ASP A 408 16.69 17.49 4.41
N GLU A 409 17.66 16.83 3.76
CA GLU A 409 19.07 16.91 4.15
C GLU A 409 19.66 18.32 3.99
N GLU A 410 19.09 19.13 3.09
CA GLU A 410 19.43 20.52 2.84
C GLU A 410 18.70 21.50 3.77
N GLY A 411 17.75 21.03 4.59
CA GLY A 411 16.97 21.82 5.53
C GLY A 411 15.71 22.46 4.94
N ASN A 412 15.29 22.10 3.73
CA ASN A 412 14.02 22.55 3.14
C ASN A 412 12.85 21.75 3.72
N GLU A 413 11.68 22.39 3.81
CA GLU A 413 10.46 21.74 4.28
C GLU A 413 9.89 20.79 3.24
N ASN A 414 9.51 19.58 3.66
CA ASN A 414 8.81 18.59 2.87
C ASN A 414 7.29 18.76 2.91
N TYR A 415 6.76 19.72 3.70
CA TYR A 415 5.33 19.96 3.86
C TYR A 415 5.03 21.45 3.92
N GLU A 416 3.91 21.82 3.32
CA GLU A 416 3.33 23.16 3.36
C GLU A 416 2.06 23.13 4.22
N ILE A 417 1.89 24.15 5.06
CA ILE A 417 0.67 24.38 5.85
C ILE A 417 -0.08 25.57 5.26
N SER A 418 -1.39 25.41 5.08
CA SER A 418 -2.27 26.45 4.55
C SER A 418 -3.52 26.61 5.41
N GLY A 419 -4.24 27.73 5.26
CA GLY A 419 -5.47 28.01 6.01
C GLY A 419 -5.28 28.69 7.37
N ALA A 420 -4.04 29.03 7.73
CA ALA A 420 -3.77 29.85 8.91
C ALA A 420 -4.46 31.22 8.78
N ALA A 421 -5.21 31.60 9.81
CA ALA A 421 -5.82 32.91 9.89
C ALA A 421 -4.79 33.97 10.32
N ASP A 422 -5.04 35.24 10.02
CA ASP A 422 -4.11 36.35 10.29
C ASP A 422 -3.68 36.47 11.77
N TRP A 423 -4.49 35.97 12.70
CA TRP A 423 -4.19 35.98 14.13
C TRP A 423 -3.23 34.86 14.55
N VAL A 424 -2.93 33.89 13.69
CA VAL A 424 -1.87 32.90 13.88
C VAL A 424 -0.58 33.49 13.30
N LYS A 425 0.34 33.91 14.16
CA LYS A 425 1.59 34.60 13.77
C LYS A 425 2.75 33.66 13.50
N GLY A 426 2.69 32.45 14.04
CA GLY A 426 3.73 31.46 13.86
C GLY A 426 3.23 30.04 14.08
N ILE A 427 3.79 29.12 13.31
CA ILE A 427 3.66 27.68 13.50
C ILE A 427 5.09 27.14 13.66
N ASN A 428 5.44 26.71 14.87
CA ASN A 428 6.72 26.09 15.16
C ASN A 428 6.58 24.58 15.10
N VAL A 429 7.42 23.95 14.28
CA VAL A 429 7.36 22.52 14.01
C VAL A 429 8.32 21.76 14.92
N ASP A 430 7.77 20.93 15.78
CA ASP A 430 8.52 19.99 16.62
C ASP A 430 8.57 18.63 15.93
N ALA A 431 9.60 18.42 15.12
CA ALA A 431 9.83 17.21 14.35
C ALA A 431 10.75 16.18 15.04
N GLN A 432 11.40 16.56 16.15
CA GLN A 432 12.40 15.72 16.82
C GLN A 432 11.84 15.00 18.05
N THR A 433 10.98 15.64 18.84
CA THR A 433 10.61 15.11 20.17
C THR A 433 9.92 13.74 20.09
N TYR A 434 9.19 13.48 18.99
CA TYR A 434 8.45 12.24 18.78
C TYR A 434 8.78 11.57 17.43
N SER A 435 9.97 11.85 16.89
CA SER A 435 10.40 11.31 15.58
C SER A 435 10.37 9.79 15.53
N ASP A 436 10.71 9.13 16.64
CA ASP A 436 10.73 7.67 16.80
C ASP A 436 9.34 7.04 16.67
N TYR A 437 8.28 7.83 16.88
CA TYR A 437 6.89 7.43 16.72
C TYR A 437 6.29 7.85 15.38
N GLY A 438 7.07 8.48 14.49
CA GLY A 438 6.57 9.03 13.23
C GLY A 438 5.64 10.23 13.41
N ILE A 439 5.76 10.93 14.54
CA ILE A 439 4.87 12.03 14.93
C ILE A 439 5.59 13.37 14.81
N VAL A 440 4.89 14.37 14.26
CA VAL A 440 5.30 15.78 14.28
C VAL A 440 4.25 16.58 15.07
N VAL A 441 4.70 17.53 15.88
CA VAL A 441 3.81 18.42 16.66
C VAL A 441 3.91 19.85 16.15
N LEU A 442 2.78 20.45 15.79
CA LEU A 442 2.67 21.85 15.40
C LEU A 442 2.32 22.71 16.62
N LYS A 443 3.22 23.62 17.00
CA LYS A 443 3.03 24.57 18.09
C LYS A 443 2.64 25.93 17.53
N PHE A 444 1.66 26.59 18.12
CA PHE A 444 1.09 27.82 17.59
C PHE A 444 1.48 29.03 18.43
N SER A 445 1.81 30.12 17.75
CA SER A 445 1.93 31.44 18.35
C SER A 445 0.89 32.35 17.72
N CYS A 446 0.04 32.94 18.54
CA CYS A 446 -1.14 33.67 18.12
C CYS A 446 -1.17 35.07 18.75
N ASP A 447 -1.92 35.99 18.16
CA ASP A 447 -2.31 37.21 18.87
C ASP A 447 -3.11 36.83 20.14
N PRO A 448 -3.12 37.66 21.19
CA PRO A 448 -4.07 37.50 22.29
C PRO A 448 -5.52 37.49 21.79
N LEU A 449 -6.40 36.82 22.52
CA LEU A 449 -7.83 36.84 22.24
C LEU A 449 -8.35 38.28 22.43
N PRO A 450 -8.93 38.93 21.41
CA PRO A 450 -9.40 40.30 21.52
C PRO A 450 -10.54 40.43 22.55
N GLU A 451 -10.60 41.58 23.22
CA GLU A 451 -11.70 41.89 24.14
C GLU A 451 -13.05 41.78 23.42
N GLY A 452 -14.02 41.11 24.06
CA GLY A 452 -15.36 40.90 23.51
C GLY A 452 -15.48 39.75 22.50
N VAL A 453 -14.40 39.03 22.19
CA VAL A 453 -14.43 37.80 21.40
C VAL A 453 -14.40 36.59 22.33
N SER A 454 -15.47 35.78 22.36
CA SER A 454 -15.54 34.59 23.21
C SER A 454 -14.79 33.39 22.63
N THR A 455 -14.75 33.26 21.29
CA THR A 455 -14.00 32.22 20.60
C THR A 455 -13.65 32.65 19.17
N ARG A 456 -12.51 32.18 18.66
CA ARG A 456 -12.17 32.18 17.23
C ARG A 456 -11.49 30.87 16.83
N SER A 457 -11.59 30.49 15.57
CA SER A 457 -10.94 29.28 15.05
C SER A 457 -10.49 29.42 13.60
N CYS A 458 -9.56 28.55 13.20
CA CYS A 458 -9.19 28.32 11.81
C CYS A 458 -8.97 26.82 11.56
N LYS A 459 -8.94 26.45 10.28
CA LYS A 459 -8.65 25.09 9.82
C LYS A 459 -7.37 25.11 9.04
N LEU A 460 -6.47 24.18 9.34
CA LEU A 460 -5.19 24.05 8.69
C LEU A 460 -5.17 22.77 7.86
N SER A 461 -4.89 22.92 6.58
CA SER A 461 -4.71 21.80 5.66
C SER A 461 -3.21 21.65 5.34
N LEU A 462 -2.76 20.40 5.19
CA LEU A 462 -1.36 20.09 4.91
C LEU A 462 -1.20 19.51 3.51
N LYS A 463 -0.07 19.83 2.89
CA LYS A 463 0.32 19.29 1.60
C LYS A 463 1.79 18.90 1.62
N GLY A 464 2.11 17.67 1.25
CA GLY A 464 3.50 17.25 1.04
C GLY A 464 4.05 17.71 -0.31
N VAL A 465 5.33 18.01 -0.38
CA VAL A 465 6.03 18.41 -1.62
C VAL A 465 6.01 17.32 -2.69
N ARG A 466 5.76 16.07 -2.31
CA ARG A 466 5.60 14.91 -3.21
C ARG A 466 4.14 14.71 -3.68
N GLY A 467 3.26 15.65 -3.34
CA GLY A 467 1.88 15.70 -3.83
C GLY A 467 0.84 15.05 -2.93
N SER A 468 1.21 14.63 -1.72
CA SER A 468 0.23 14.18 -0.71
C SER A 468 -0.55 15.38 -0.17
N ALA A 469 -1.78 15.16 0.26
CA ALA A 469 -2.61 16.16 0.90
C ALA A 469 -3.36 15.53 2.08
N SER A 470 -3.55 16.31 3.15
CA SER A 470 -4.31 15.85 4.30
C SER A 470 -5.76 15.59 3.92
N THR A 471 -6.31 14.47 4.39
CA THR A 471 -7.74 14.15 4.20
C THR A 471 -8.63 14.78 5.27
N GLU A 472 -8.00 15.28 6.34
CA GLU A 472 -8.63 15.96 7.47
C GLU A 472 -7.83 17.24 7.77
N ASP A 473 -8.47 18.21 8.42
CA ASP A 473 -7.83 19.47 8.84
C ASP A 473 -7.41 19.41 10.31
N ILE A 474 -6.34 20.13 10.67
CA ILE A 474 -6.13 20.52 12.07
C ILE A 474 -7.03 21.72 12.37
N ILE A 475 -7.83 21.61 13.43
CA ILE A 475 -8.65 22.73 13.89
C ILE A 475 -7.92 23.43 15.03
N VAL A 476 -7.59 24.71 14.85
CA VAL A 476 -7.00 25.55 15.90
C VAL A 476 -8.07 26.51 16.41
N PHE A 477 -8.27 26.58 17.72
CA PHE A 477 -9.18 27.54 18.33
C PHE A 477 -8.59 28.21 19.56
N GLN A 478 -9.11 29.38 19.89
CA GLN A 478 -8.72 30.20 21.05
C GLN A 478 -9.97 30.76 21.72
N GLY A 479 -10.01 30.77 23.06
CA GLY A 479 -11.16 31.18 23.87
C GLY A 479 -11.94 30.01 24.47
N GLU A 480 -13.25 30.22 24.66
CA GLU A 480 -14.15 29.26 25.30
C GLU A 480 -14.18 27.89 24.60
N ASP A 481 -14.49 26.84 25.37
CA ASP A 481 -14.41 25.45 24.92
C ASP A 481 -15.57 25.07 23.99
N VAL A 482 -15.28 25.03 22.68
CA VAL A 482 -16.25 24.68 21.63
C VAL A 482 -16.32 23.17 21.40
N TYR A 483 -15.63 22.34 22.19
CA TYR A 483 -15.62 20.88 21.97
C TYR A 483 -17.04 20.27 21.96
N SER A 484 -17.96 20.85 22.74
CA SER A 484 -19.38 20.49 22.74
C SER A 484 -20.16 20.87 21.45
N ALA A 485 -19.65 21.80 20.63
CA ALA A 485 -20.32 22.27 19.41
C ALA A 485 -19.71 21.69 18.11
N ILE A 486 -18.47 21.23 18.08
CA ILE A 486 -17.91 20.53 16.90
C ILE A 486 -18.46 19.09 16.80
N GLY A 487 -18.78 18.45 17.93
CA GLY A 487 -19.61 17.23 17.98
C GLY A 487 -21.06 17.43 17.52
N SER A 488 -21.46 18.67 17.18
CA SER A 488 -22.80 19.00 16.66
C SER A 488 -22.85 19.16 15.14
N VAL A 489 -21.77 18.85 14.41
CA VAL A 489 -21.84 18.55 12.97
C VAL A 489 -22.68 17.29 12.82
N LYS A 490 -23.99 17.49 12.64
CA LYS A 490 -24.92 16.44 12.27
C LYS A 490 -24.36 15.78 11.02
N ALA A 491 -24.05 14.49 11.12
CA ALA A 491 -23.98 13.63 9.96
C ALA A 491 -25.17 13.95 9.07
N ASP A 492 -24.94 14.17 7.77
CA ASP A 492 -26.02 14.32 6.81
C ASP A 492 -26.96 13.13 7.00
N VAL A 493 -28.14 13.45 7.51
CA VAL A 493 -29.13 12.46 7.85
C VAL A 493 -29.56 11.84 6.52
N LYS A 494 -29.11 10.60 6.25
CA LYS A 494 -29.77 9.79 5.23
C LYS A 494 -31.23 9.65 5.65
N SER A 495 -32.10 10.39 4.97
CA SER A 495 -33.55 10.29 5.12
C SER A 495 -34.03 9.04 4.39
N ASP A 496 -33.62 7.87 4.85
CA ASP A 496 -34.03 6.59 4.27
C ASP A 496 -35.41 6.13 4.76
N GLY A 497 -35.97 6.85 5.75
CA GLY A 497 -37.30 6.60 6.30
C GLY A 497 -37.40 5.34 7.15
N LYS A 498 -36.29 4.66 7.47
CA LYS A 498 -36.28 3.42 8.25
C LYS A 498 -36.12 3.71 9.75
N ALA A 499 -36.73 2.88 10.59
CA ALA A 499 -36.63 2.96 12.04
C ALA A 499 -35.65 1.92 12.59
N TYR A 500 -34.90 2.31 13.62
CA TYR A 500 -33.91 1.48 14.32
C TYR A 500 -34.15 1.55 15.83
N ASN A 501 -33.81 0.49 16.58
CA ASN A 501 -33.81 0.56 18.04
C ASN A 501 -32.52 1.25 18.55
N VAL A 502 -32.43 1.47 19.87
CA VAL A 502 -31.25 2.09 20.51
C VAL A 502 -29.97 1.25 20.38
N ALA A 503 -30.09 -0.02 20.02
CA ALA A 503 -28.97 -0.93 19.76
C ALA A 503 -28.59 -0.97 18.26
N GLY A 504 -29.17 -0.09 17.42
CA GLY A 504 -28.84 0.02 15.99
C GLY A 504 -29.49 -1.04 15.08
N GLN A 505 -30.38 -1.88 15.60
CA GLN A 505 -31.07 -2.90 14.81
C GLN A 505 -32.29 -2.29 14.11
N ARG A 506 -32.51 -2.61 12.83
CA ARG A 506 -33.69 -2.19 12.10
C ARG A 506 -34.95 -2.77 12.74
N VAL A 507 -35.95 -1.93 12.96
CA VAL A 507 -37.26 -2.31 13.49
C VAL A 507 -38.38 -1.94 12.51
N SER A 508 -39.55 -2.53 12.68
CA SER A 508 -40.74 -2.13 11.92
C SER A 508 -41.17 -0.72 12.30
N ASP A 509 -41.82 0.01 11.39
CA ASP A 509 -42.29 1.38 11.63
C ASP A 509 -43.32 1.49 12.79
N ASN A 510 -43.87 0.35 13.23
CA ASN A 510 -44.88 0.26 14.30
C ASN A 510 -44.28 -0.25 15.62
N ALA A 511 -42.95 -0.33 15.74
CA ALA A 511 -42.29 -0.78 16.95
C ALA A 511 -42.58 0.15 18.12
N LYS A 512 -42.94 -0.41 19.28
CA LYS A 512 -43.20 0.36 20.50
C LYS A 512 -41.90 0.68 21.24
N GLY A 513 -41.82 1.88 21.80
CA GLY A 513 -40.67 2.35 22.58
C GLY A 513 -39.81 3.38 21.84
N LEU A 514 -38.60 3.60 22.35
CA LEU A 514 -37.66 4.56 21.81
C LEU A 514 -37.00 4.01 20.53
N VAL A 515 -37.28 4.66 19.40
CA VAL A 515 -36.70 4.33 18.10
C VAL A 515 -35.93 5.51 17.53
N ILE A 516 -34.96 5.25 16.66
CA ILE A 516 -34.17 6.22 15.93
C ILE A 516 -34.59 6.14 14.46
N LYS A 517 -35.10 7.25 13.90
CA LYS A 517 -35.51 7.35 12.49
C LYS A 517 -34.94 8.64 11.92
N ASN A 518 -34.27 8.58 10.77
CA ASN A 518 -33.63 9.75 10.17
C ASN A 518 -32.78 10.54 11.20
N GLY A 519 -31.94 9.83 11.97
CA GLY A 519 -31.06 10.43 12.99
C GLY A 519 -31.78 11.10 14.18
N LYS A 520 -33.10 11.00 14.29
CA LYS A 520 -33.90 11.57 15.39
C LYS A 520 -34.52 10.47 16.24
N LYS A 521 -34.55 10.69 17.55
CA LYS A 521 -35.20 9.80 18.51
C LYS A 521 -36.71 10.09 18.53
N PHE A 522 -37.51 9.04 18.41
CA PHE A 522 -38.97 9.08 18.52
C PHE A 522 -39.42 8.09 19.58
N PHE A 523 -40.44 8.45 20.35
CA PHE A 523 -41.10 7.52 21.25
C PHE A 523 -42.44 7.11 20.64
N LEU A 524 -42.53 5.86 20.18
CA LEU A 524 -43.73 5.30 19.57
C LEU A 524 -44.53 4.57 20.66
N LYS A 525 -45.79 4.96 20.84
CA LYS A 525 -46.68 4.43 21.89
C LYS A 525 -47.28 3.07 21.55
#